data_AF-A0A928FB48-F1
#
_entry.id   AF-A0A928FB48-F1
#
_cell.length_a   1.000
_cell.length_b   1.000
_cell.length_c   1.000
_cell.angle_alpha   90.00
_cell.angle_beta   90.00
_cell.angle_gamma   90.00
#
_symmetry.space_group_name_H-M   'P 1'
#
loop_
_entity.id
_entity.type
_entity.pdbx_description
1 polymer ?
#
loop_
_entity_poly.entity_id
_entity_poly.type
_entity_poly.pdbx_seq_one_letter_code
_entity_poly.pdbx_strand_id
1 'polypeptide(L)'
;MDDIKGKITCGDLAALFMEKAAKESIVSELFDFFGFDCLARISLDHAKLDDYITAFEASGYSDAELLERIIEIIRSGKRTDVGNERTLLDGIKRCISDNLSAELSLEQIAAEMNVSYHYLCHFFKARTGMSIGHYRTAKRLEAAIRELMKDDTKITDIALACGFNNVGYFSETFSKFTGMSPTAFKAKHAGIPIHGFYDFWDIMLSNKLEHRYFCSPKMEDIDLKAEEYTVHLPDTQYAFLHEAAVIEFEGVLYASWYNCIERELKGYTPINGKRSTDGGRTWSELEIIADDPSGELLYCPPVYCECNGKLYMFMNTMVKPDHIHSLELYRLNKETEKFEHLWSRPIPFKLNTNVISLPNGKLLFPGRIAELDSFPNTPAVMICDSGDPEGEWRVVRVSENGDLPDGARLVHPETTVICHDSVLYMFNRNDRRRVPLTYVSHDMGESWSTMMGNDLPYINSKIYCGTLADGRNYLIANIDKTNRSRLAVYFTEKGSMQFTKRAVLYDRERDNGDGSVACHYPAAAESGGKLYIIATRQYERNRRGAVLYVIDVESIS
;
A
#
# COMPACT_ATOMS: atom_id res chain seq x y z
N MET A 1 -34.02 9.94 -22.73
CA MET A 1 -34.67 10.12 -21.41
C MET A 1 -35.12 11.57 -21.21
N ASP A 2 -34.41 12.57 -21.76
CA ASP A 2 -34.77 14.00 -21.69
C ASP A 2 -36.08 14.38 -22.41
N ASP A 3 -36.43 13.71 -23.52
CA ASP A 3 -37.69 13.94 -24.27
C ASP A 3 -38.98 13.50 -23.55
N ILE A 4 -38.85 12.74 -22.46
CA ILE A 4 -39.97 12.26 -21.64
C ILE A 4 -40.18 13.18 -20.44
N LYS A 5 -39.10 13.75 -19.87
CA LYS A 5 -39.15 14.62 -18.67
C LYS A 5 -39.87 15.95 -18.91
N GLY A 6 -39.91 16.45 -20.15
CA GLY A 6 -40.58 17.72 -20.50
C GLY A 6 -42.07 17.61 -20.81
N LYS A 7 -42.62 16.39 -20.97
CA LYS A 7 -44.02 16.16 -21.41
C LYS A 7 -45.01 15.83 -20.29
N ILE A 8 -44.50 15.45 -19.11
CA ILE A 8 -45.31 15.10 -17.93
C ILE A 8 -45.58 16.38 -17.12
N THR A 9 -46.80 16.61 -16.62
CA THR A 9 -47.10 17.82 -15.83
C THR A 9 -46.37 17.81 -14.47
N CYS A 10 -46.24 18.96 -13.80
CA CYS A 10 -45.60 19.01 -12.48
C CYS A 10 -46.44 18.23 -11.44
N GLY A 11 -47.77 18.38 -11.47
CA GLY A 11 -48.69 17.59 -10.66
C GLY A 11 -48.61 16.08 -10.90
N ASP A 12 -48.49 15.62 -12.14
CA ASP A 12 -48.33 14.17 -12.44
C ASP A 12 -47.03 13.62 -11.85
N LEU A 13 -45.93 14.39 -11.91
CA LEU A 13 -44.69 14.00 -11.25
C LEU A 13 -44.82 14.01 -9.73
N ALA A 14 -45.47 15.03 -9.16
CA ALA A 14 -45.70 15.09 -7.71
C ALA A 14 -46.47 13.86 -7.22
N ALA A 15 -47.57 13.49 -7.90
CA ALA A 15 -48.33 12.28 -7.59
C ALA A 15 -47.47 11.01 -7.71
N LEU A 16 -46.65 10.91 -8.75
CA LEU A 16 -45.77 9.76 -8.97
C LEU A 16 -44.73 9.58 -7.85
N PHE A 17 -44.06 10.66 -7.43
CA PHE A 17 -43.09 10.61 -6.34
C PHE A 17 -43.77 10.29 -5.00
N MET A 18 -44.94 10.87 -4.74
CA MET A 18 -45.72 10.59 -3.53
C MET A 18 -46.20 9.13 -3.44
N GLU A 19 -46.45 8.49 -4.58
CA GLU A 19 -46.87 7.09 -4.64
C GLU A 19 -45.70 6.10 -4.53
N LYS A 20 -44.55 6.42 -5.14
CA LYS A 20 -43.47 5.45 -5.36
C LYS A 20 -42.27 5.58 -4.42
N ALA A 21 -42.01 6.76 -3.89
CA ALA A 21 -40.90 6.99 -2.98
C ALA A 21 -41.35 6.79 -1.53
N ALA A 22 -40.41 6.41 -0.64
CA ALA A 22 -40.68 6.49 0.78
C ALA A 22 -40.82 7.97 1.17
N LYS A 23 -41.73 8.30 2.11
CA LYS A 23 -41.99 9.70 2.51
C LYS A 23 -40.71 10.50 2.77
N GLU A 24 -39.80 9.91 3.53
CA GLU A 24 -38.52 10.51 3.94
C GLU A 24 -37.48 10.59 2.80
N SER A 25 -37.68 9.87 1.69
CA SER A 25 -36.77 9.86 0.53
C SER A 25 -37.27 10.67 -0.66
N ILE A 26 -38.52 11.16 -0.66
CA ILE A 26 -39.12 11.89 -1.80
C ILE A 26 -38.22 13.00 -2.33
N VAL A 27 -37.70 13.87 -1.45
CA VAL A 27 -36.86 15.01 -1.85
C VAL A 27 -35.51 14.55 -2.41
N SER A 28 -34.92 13.51 -1.83
CA SER A 28 -33.69 12.89 -2.32
C SER A 28 -33.88 12.29 -3.71
N GLU A 29 -34.93 11.47 -3.88
CA GLU A 29 -35.25 10.82 -5.16
C GLU A 29 -35.61 11.85 -6.24
N LEU A 30 -36.24 12.96 -5.85
CA LEU A 30 -36.49 14.09 -6.72
C LEU A 30 -35.17 14.70 -7.22
N PHE A 31 -34.21 14.94 -6.32
CA PHE A 31 -32.89 15.41 -6.70
C PHE A 31 -32.09 14.40 -7.52
N ASP A 32 -32.26 13.10 -7.31
CA ASP A 32 -31.62 12.08 -8.16
C ASP A 32 -32.24 12.04 -9.56
N PHE A 33 -33.57 12.17 -9.63
CA PHE A 33 -34.32 12.20 -10.87
C PHE A 33 -34.01 13.42 -11.74
N PHE A 34 -33.94 14.61 -11.13
CA PHE A 34 -33.54 15.83 -11.82
C PHE A 34 -32.01 15.99 -11.91
N GLY A 35 -31.28 15.36 -11.00
CA GLY A 35 -29.83 15.16 -10.99
C GLY A 35 -29.03 16.33 -11.54
N PHE A 36 -28.21 15.99 -12.53
CA PHE A 36 -27.28 16.83 -13.29
C PHE A 36 -27.91 18.07 -13.95
N ASP A 37 -29.24 18.15 -14.06
CA ASP A 37 -29.88 19.36 -14.60
C ASP A 37 -29.87 20.52 -13.59
N CYS A 38 -29.83 20.27 -12.28
CA CYS A 38 -29.78 21.36 -11.29
C CYS A 38 -28.48 22.19 -11.39
N LEU A 39 -27.35 21.53 -11.69
CA LEU A 39 -26.05 22.16 -11.92
C LEU A 39 -25.99 22.96 -13.23
N ALA A 40 -26.75 22.51 -14.23
CA ALA A 40 -26.80 23.08 -15.56
C ALA A 40 -27.90 24.16 -15.70
N ARG A 41 -28.59 24.55 -14.62
CA ARG A 41 -29.73 25.49 -14.67
C ARG A 41 -29.34 26.85 -14.09
N ILE A 42 -29.20 27.85 -14.96
CA ILE A 42 -29.00 29.25 -14.54
C ILE A 42 -30.36 29.86 -14.17
N SER A 43 -30.36 30.73 -13.14
CA SER A 43 -31.52 31.50 -12.65
C SER A 43 -32.57 30.72 -11.87
N LEU A 44 -32.19 29.60 -11.23
CA LEU A 44 -33.03 28.96 -10.21
C LEU A 44 -33.14 29.86 -8.96
N ASP A 45 -34.35 29.99 -8.42
CA ASP A 45 -34.57 30.64 -7.13
C ASP A 45 -34.31 29.64 -6.00
N HIS A 46 -33.04 29.49 -5.64
CA HIS A 46 -32.58 28.51 -4.66
C HIS A 46 -33.16 28.74 -3.26
N ALA A 47 -33.34 30.01 -2.87
CA ALA A 47 -33.95 30.36 -1.59
C ALA A 47 -35.41 29.88 -1.54
N LYS A 48 -36.18 30.19 -2.58
CA LYS A 48 -37.58 29.75 -2.67
C LYS A 48 -37.72 28.23 -2.79
N LEU A 49 -36.76 27.57 -3.43
CA LEU A 49 -36.70 26.11 -3.47
C LEU A 49 -36.52 25.52 -2.07
N ASP A 50 -35.57 26.05 -1.29
CA ASP A 50 -35.34 25.59 0.09
C ASP A 50 -36.54 25.88 1.00
N ASP A 51 -37.21 27.03 0.84
CA ASP A 51 -38.44 27.35 1.59
C ASP A 51 -39.55 26.33 1.34
N TYR A 52 -39.79 25.97 0.08
CA TYR A 52 -40.82 24.97 -0.26
C TYR A 52 -40.44 23.56 0.18
N ILE A 53 -39.17 23.17 0.10
CA ILE A 53 -38.71 21.90 0.64
C ILE A 53 -38.96 21.86 2.14
N THR A 54 -38.53 22.89 2.87
CA THR A 54 -38.71 22.97 4.33
C THR A 54 -40.19 22.88 4.73
N ALA A 55 -41.07 23.60 4.03
CA ALA A 55 -42.51 23.53 4.26
C ALA A 55 -43.08 22.14 3.96
N PHE A 56 -42.61 21.49 2.89
CA PHE A 56 -43.04 20.15 2.52
C PHE A 56 -42.63 19.09 3.55
N GLU A 57 -41.39 19.15 4.06
CA GLU A 57 -40.93 18.26 5.12
C GLU A 57 -41.71 18.47 6.42
N ALA A 58 -41.97 19.74 6.80
CA ALA A 58 -42.77 20.09 7.97
C ALA A 58 -44.23 19.60 7.87
N SER A 59 -44.76 19.41 6.65
CA SER A 59 -46.07 18.81 6.43
C SER A 59 -46.12 17.29 6.65
N GLY A 60 -44.97 16.65 6.94
CA GLY A 60 -44.87 15.18 7.00
C GLY A 60 -44.91 14.53 5.62
N TYR A 61 -44.46 15.25 4.59
CA TYR A 61 -44.40 14.80 3.19
C TYR A 61 -45.76 14.38 2.62
N SER A 62 -46.84 15.08 3.00
CA SER A 62 -48.20 14.79 2.51
C SER A 62 -48.76 15.83 1.53
N ASP A 63 -48.11 16.98 1.41
CA ASP A 63 -48.60 18.12 0.64
C ASP A 63 -48.15 18.06 -0.82
N ALA A 64 -49.02 17.50 -1.68
CA ALA A 64 -48.75 17.37 -3.11
C ALA A 64 -48.61 18.73 -3.83
N GLU A 65 -49.28 19.78 -3.34
CA GLU A 65 -49.18 21.12 -3.93
C GLU A 65 -47.79 21.71 -3.70
N LEU A 66 -47.23 21.56 -2.49
CA LEU A 66 -45.85 21.96 -2.21
C LEU A 66 -44.84 21.20 -3.07
N LEU A 67 -45.01 19.88 -3.23
CA LEU A 67 -44.14 19.08 -4.08
C LEU A 67 -44.22 19.51 -5.56
N GLU A 68 -45.41 19.85 -6.05
CA GLU A 68 -45.60 20.43 -7.37
C GLU A 68 -44.84 21.76 -7.52
N ARG A 69 -44.91 22.66 -6.52
CA ARG A 69 -44.14 23.92 -6.52
C ARG A 69 -42.62 23.71 -6.54
N ILE A 70 -42.12 22.71 -5.81
CA ILE A 70 -40.70 22.32 -5.84
C ILE A 70 -40.31 21.91 -7.27
N ILE A 71 -41.10 21.05 -7.91
CA ILE A 71 -40.88 20.59 -9.29
C ILE A 71 -40.95 21.75 -10.28
N GLU A 72 -41.89 22.67 -10.12
CA GLU A 72 -42.01 23.88 -10.95
C GLU A 72 -40.76 24.75 -10.90
N ILE A 73 -40.23 25.02 -9.70
CA ILE A 73 -38.99 25.80 -9.55
C ILE A 73 -37.84 25.09 -10.24
N ILE A 74 -37.62 23.79 -9.94
CA ILE A 74 -36.57 23.00 -10.57
C ILE A 74 -36.69 23.10 -12.09
N ARG A 75 -37.91 23.00 -12.64
CA ARG A 75 -38.20 23.09 -14.08
C ARG A 75 -37.99 24.48 -14.69
N SER A 76 -38.17 25.56 -13.94
CA SER A 76 -38.06 26.94 -14.46
C SER A 76 -36.64 27.40 -14.80
N GLY A 77 -35.61 26.72 -14.28
CA GLY A 77 -34.22 27.05 -14.57
C GLY A 77 -33.86 26.88 -16.06
N LYS A 78 -33.08 27.82 -16.62
CA LYS A 78 -32.64 27.73 -18.02
C LYS A 78 -31.40 26.84 -18.13
N ARG A 79 -31.48 25.79 -18.95
CA ARG A 79 -30.40 24.82 -19.18
C ARG A 79 -29.21 25.47 -19.91
N THR A 80 -27.98 25.23 -19.46
CA THR A 80 -26.73 25.61 -20.10
C THR A 80 -25.78 24.43 -20.18
N ASP A 81 -24.81 24.49 -21.11
CA ASP A 81 -23.85 23.40 -21.32
C ASP A 81 -22.78 23.29 -20.21
N VAL A 82 -22.83 24.14 -19.19
CA VAL A 82 -21.77 24.25 -18.18
C VAL A 82 -22.27 23.77 -16.82
N GLY A 83 -21.96 22.51 -16.50
CA GLY A 83 -22.16 21.94 -15.17
C GLY A 83 -21.19 20.79 -14.93
N ASN A 84 -19.96 21.09 -14.51
CA ASN A 84 -18.98 20.06 -14.15
C ASN A 84 -19.12 19.74 -12.66
N GLU A 85 -19.67 18.57 -12.33
CA GLU A 85 -19.79 18.09 -10.95
C GLU A 85 -18.46 18.09 -10.19
N ARG A 86 -17.36 17.80 -10.91
CA ARG A 86 -16.03 17.85 -10.33
C ARG A 86 -15.68 19.26 -9.89
N THR A 87 -16.03 20.27 -10.69
CA THR A 87 -15.82 21.68 -10.35
C THR A 87 -16.67 22.10 -9.16
N LEU A 88 -17.94 21.67 -9.06
CA LEU A 88 -18.76 21.94 -7.87
C LEU A 88 -18.16 21.27 -6.62
N LEU A 89 -17.83 19.98 -6.71
CA LEU A 89 -17.27 19.24 -5.58
C LEU A 89 -15.94 19.84 -5.10
N ASP A 90 -15.06 20.20 -6.04
CA ASP A 90 -13.77 20.84 -5.74
C ASP A 90 -13.99 22.25 -5.17
N GLY A 91 -14.98 23.00 -5.68
CA GLY A 91 -15.40 24.30 -5.14
C GLY A 91 -15.89 24.21 -3.69
N ILE A 92 -16.78 23.26 -3.38
CA ILE A 92 -17.27 23.02 -2.01
C ILE A 92 -16.11 22.66 -1.08
N LYS A 93 -15.25 21.72 -1.49
CA LYS A 93 -14.09 21.29 -0.69
C LYS A 93 -13.12 22.45 -0.43
N ARG A 94 -12.90 23.31 -1.42
CA ARG A 94 -12.06 24.50 -1.30
C ARG A 94 -12.68 25.52 -0.36
N CYS A 95 -13.95 25.87 -0.56
CA CYS A 95 -14.70 26.79 0.30
C CYS A 95 -14.65 26.35 1.78
N ILE A 96 -14.82 25.05 2.06
CA ILE A 96 -14.67 24.49 3.42
C ILE A 96 -13.24 24.65 3.95
N SER A 97 -12.23 24.35 3.12
CA SER A 97 -10.82 24.38 3.52
C SER A 97 -10.32 25.80 3.78
N ASP A 98 -10.78 26.77 2.99
CA ASP A 98 -10.41 28.18 3.11
C ASP A 98 -11.08 28.85 4.34
N ASN A 99 -12.13 28.23 4.91
CA ASN A 99 -12.94 28.79 6.00
C ASN A 99 -13.04 27.88 7.23
N LEU A 100 -12.01 27.08 7.54
CA LEU A 100 -12.06 26.14 8.68
C LEU A 100 -12.24 26.84 10.03
N SER A 101 -11.61 28.00 10.24
CA SER A 101 -11.67 28.75 11.52
C SER A 101 -12.94 29.60 11.67
N ALA A 102 -13.65 29.88 10.57
CA ALA A 102 -14.86 30.69 10.56
C ALA A 102 -16.13 29.83 10.71
N GLU A 103 -17.19 30.42 11.27
CA GLU A 103 -18.54 29.84 11.24
C GLU A 103 -19.19 30.09 9.87
N LEU A 104 -18.71 29.39 8.84
CA LEU A 104 -19.37 29.39 7.54
C LEU A 104 -20.58 28.46 7.57
N SER A 105 -21.79 28.99 7.61
CA SER A 105 -23.02 28.19 7.57
C SER A 105 -23.14 27.39 6.25
N LEU A 106 -23.92 26.32 6.24
CA LEU A 106 -24.09 25.50 5.04
C LEU A 106 -24.88 26.27 3.96
N GLU A 107 -25.75 27.17 4.39
CA GLU A 107 -26.53 28.12 3.60
C GLU A 107 -25.60 29.10 2.87
N GLN A 108 -24.56 29.59 3.54
CA GLN A 108 -23.53 30.43 2.90
C GLN A 108 -22.74 29.66 1.85
N ILE A 109 -22.39 28.40 2.10
CA ILE A 109 -21.72 27.54 1.10
C ILE A 109 -22.64 27.33 -0.10
N ALA A 110 -23.93 27.05 0.14
CA ALA A 110 -24.91 26.84 -0.92
C ALA A 110 -25.06 28.09 -1.80
N ALA A 111 -25.13 29.28 -1.17
CA ALA A 111 -25.18 30.56 -1.85
C ALA A 111 -23.92 30.84 -2.69
N GLU A 112 -22.72 30.58 -2.16
CA GLU A 112 -21.45 30.76 -2.89
C GLU A 112 -21.35 29.82 -4.10
N MET A 113 -21.88 28.60 -3.96
CA MET A 113 -21.90 27.61 -5.03
C MET A 113 -23.10 27.77 -5.98
N ASN A 114 -23.98 28.74 -5.72
CA ASN A 114 -25.22 28.99 -6.45
C ASN A 114 -26.09 27.73 -6.61
N VAL A 115 -26.33 27.05 -5.48
CA VAL A 115 -27.22 25.87 -5.37
C VAL A 115 -28.11 26.00 -4.14
N SER A 116 -29.16 25.17 -4.04
CA SER A 116 -29.96 25.10 -2.83
C SER A 116 -29.23 24.32 -1.73
N TYR A 117 -29.50 24.65 -0.46
CA TYR A 117 -28.91 23.99 0.70
C TYR A 117 -29.20 22.48 0.72
N HIS A 118 -30.45 22.09 0.43
CA HIS A 118 -30.84 20.68 0.42
C HIS A 118 -30.13 19.91 -0.71
N TYR A 119 -30.01 20.52 -1.89
CA TYR A 119 -29.27 19.91 -3.02
C TYR A 119 -27.79 19.78 -2.69
N LEU A 120 -27.17 20.82 -2.11
CA LEU A 120 -25.77 20.80 -1.69
C LEU A 120 -25.48 19.63 -0.74
N CYS A 121 -26.32 19.45 0.29
CA CYS A 121 -26.16 18.39 1.29
C CYS A 121 -26.30 17.00 0.66
N HIS A 122 -27.32 16.81 -0.16
CA HIS A 122 -27.57 15.56 -0.89
C HIS A 122 -26.41 15.23 -1.84
N PHE A 123 -26.05 16.16 -2.72
CA PHE A 123 -24.97 16.03 -3.69
C PHE A 123 -23.65 15.68 -3.01
N PHE A 124 -23.26 16.41 -1.97
CA PHE A 124 -21.99 16.18 -1.30
C PHE A 124 -21.93 14.81 -0.62
N LYS A 125 -23.02 14.39 0.05
CA LYS A 125 -23.09 13.07 0.70
C LYS A 125 -23.06 11.94 -0.32
N ALA A 126 -23.79 12.07 -1.43
CA ALA A 126 -23.79 11.07 -2.50
C ALA A 126 -22.40 10.90 -3.14
N ARG A 127 -21.62 11.99 -3.27
CA ARG A 127 -20.28 11.96 -3.89
C ARG A 127 -19.15 11.59 -2.93
N THR A 128 -19.29 11.89 -1.64
CA THR A 128 -18.20 11.72 -0.67
C THR A 128 -18.46 10.64 0.38
N GLY A 129 -19.69 10.13 0.47
CA GLY A 129 -20.13 9.21 1.52
C GLY A 129 -20.31 9.87 2.90
N MET A 130 -20.10 11.18 3.02
CA MET A 130 -20.15 11.90 4.31
C MET A 130 -20.89 13.23 4.22
N SER A 131 -21.45 13.68 5.35
CA SER A 131 -22.05 15.02 5.42
C SER A 131 -20.96 16.10 5.37
N ILE A 132 -21.34 17.31 4.94
CA ILE A 132 -20.43 18.46 4.91
C ILE A 132 -19.91 18.79 6.31
N GLY A 133 -20.75 18.66 7.35
CA GLY A 133 -20.35 18.88 8.74
C GLY A 133 -19.29 17.88 9.22
N HIS A 134 -19.44 16.59 8.89
CA HIS A 134 -18.42 15.59 9.20
C HIS A 134 -17.13 15.83 8.41
N TYR A 135 -17.22 16.15 7.12
CA TYR A 135 -16.06 16.48 6.30
C TYR A 135 -15.29 17.69 6.84
N ARG A 136 -16.01 18.77 7.21
CA ARG A 136 -15.42 19.96 7.81
C ARG A 136 -14.74 19.63 9.14
N THR A 137 -15.39 18.85 10.01
CA THR A 137 -14.81 18.42 11.28
C THR A 137 -13.52 17.64 11.06
N ALA A 138 -13.50 16.72 10.09
CA ALA A 138 -12.29 15.98 9.73
C ALA A 138 -11.17 16.92 9.25
N LYS A 139 -11.50 17.94 8.44
CA LYS A 139 -10.53 18.96 8.00
C LYS A 139 -10.01 19.85 9.12
N ARG A 140 -10.86 20.22 10.08
CA ARG A 140 -10.43 20.95 11.29
C ARG A 140 -9.49 20.11 12.15
N LEU A 141 -9.78 18.81 12.31
CA LEU A 141 -8.87 17.89 13.00
C LEU A 141 -7.55 17.72 12.26
N GLU A 142 -7.57 17.64 10.93
CA GLU A 142 -6.38 17.62 10.09
C GLU A 142 -5.50 18.86 10.30
N ALA A 143 -6.09 20.06 10.32
CA ALA A 143 -5.38 21.28 10.65
C ALA A 143 -4.82 21.26 12.09
N ALA A 144 -5.64 20.84 13.07
CA ALA A 144 -5.25 20.79 14.48
C ALA A 144 -4.08 19.83 14.71
N ILE A 145 -4.07 18.66 14.05
CA ILE A 145 -2.94 17.73 14.10
C ILE A 145 -1.66 18.38 13.58
N ARG A 146 -1.73 19.10 12.45
CA ARG A 146 -0.57 19.81 11.88
C ARG A 146 0.00 20.86 12.83
N GLU A 147 -0.86 21.58 13.55
CA GLU A 147 -0.44 22.56 14.56
C GLU A 147 0.04 21.91 15.86
N LEU A 148 -0.56 20.79 16.29
CA LEU A 148 -0.12 20.03 17.48
C LEU A 148 1.27 19.45 17.31
N MET A 149 1.70 19.22 16.07
CA MET A 149 3.07 18.79 15.75
C MET A 149 4.09 19.94 15.81
N LYS A 150 3.69 21.20 15.95
CA LYS A 150 4.63 22.32 16.12
C LYS A 150 4.93 22.54 17.61
N ASP A 151 6.16 22.92 17.92
CA ASP A 151 6.55 23.26 19.28
C ASP A 151 5.83 24.53 19.80
N ASP A 152 5.65 24.61 21.11
CA ASP A 152 5.14 25.76 21.89
C ASP A 152 3.67 26.19 21.79
N THR A 153 2.84 25.69 20.88
CA THR A 153 1.42 26.13 20.83
C THR A 153 0.54 25.41 21.86
N LYS A 154 -0.27 26.14 22.66
CA LYS A 154 -1.19 25.51 23.62
C LYS A 154 -2.35 24.81 22.90
N ILE A 155 -2.80 23.67 23.42
CA ILE A 155 -3.91 22.88 22.86
C ILE A 155 -5.19 23.72 22.71
N THR A 156 -5.44 24.61 23.68
CA THR A 156 -6.57 25.56 23.64
C THR A 156 -6.49 26.46 22.42
N ASP A 157 -5.31 27.01 22.13
CA ASP A 157 -5.10 27.98 21.05
C ASP A 157 -5.22 27.27 19.70
N ILE A 158 -4.72 26.03 19.61
CA ILE A 158 -4.86 25.18 18.42
C ILE A 158 -6.33 24.88 18.14
N ALA A 159 -7.08 24.44 19.15
CA ALA A 159 -8.49 24.11 19.01
C ALA A 159 -9.28 25.30 18.46
N LEU A 160 -9.08 26.49 19.05
CA LEU A 160 -9.73 27.73 18.63
C LEU A 160 -9.29 28.15 17.22
N ALA A 161 -7.99 28.12 16.92
CA ALA A 161 -7.45 28.47 15.60
C ALA A 161 -7.98 27.55 14.49
N CYS A 162 -8.29 26.29 14.81
CA CYS A 162 -8.87 25.33 13.88
C CYS A 162 -10.41 25.40 13.80
N GLY A 163 -11.04 26.36 14.47
CA GLY A 163 -12.49 26.59 14.40
C GLY A 163 -13.33 25.71 15.33
N PHE A 164 -12.74 25.18 16.41
CA PHE A 164 -13.51 24.56 17.49
C PHE A 164 -13.82 25.61 18.56
N ASN A 165 -15.11 25.86 18.80
CA ASN A 165 -15.56 26.82 19.80
C ASN A 165 -15.49 26.28 21.24
N ASN A 166 -15.25 24.98 21.40
CA ASN A 166 -15.21 24.30 22.70
C ASN A 166 -14.06 23.29 22.73
N VAL A 167 -13.13 23.49 23.65
CA VAL A 167 -11.92 22.67 23.82
C VAL A 167 -12.25 21.26 24.32
N GLY A 168 -13.31 21.10 25.11
CA GLY A 168 -13.83 19.80 25.54
C GLY A 168 -14.37 19.00 24.37
N TYR A 169 -15.23 19.62 23.54
CA TYR A 169 -15.74 19.00 22.32
C TYR A 169 -14.62 18.67 21.33
N PHE A 170 -13.64 19.57 21.17
CA PHE A 170 -12.43 19.30 20.40
C PHE A 170 -11.71 18.05 20.93
N SER A 171 -11.43 17.99 22.23
CA SER A 171 -10.67 16.89 22.83
C SER A 171 -11.39 15.55 22.70
N GLU A 172 -12.71 15.52 22.90
CA GLU A 172 -13.52 14.32 22.71
C GLU A 172 -13.53 13.87 21.25
N THR A 173 -13.81 14.78 20.32
CA THR A 173 -13.85 14.49 18.88
C THR A 173 -12.47 14.05 18.38
N PHE A 174 -11.42 14.73 18.81
CA PHE A 174 -10.03 14.38 18.51
C PHE A 174 -9.68 13.00 19.05
N SER A 175 -10.06 12.67 20.28
CA SER A 175 -9.78 11.35 20.86
C SER A 175 -10.55 10.23 20.15
N LYS A 176 -11.82 10.45 19.82
CA LYS A 176 -12.61 9.49 19.02
C LYS A 176 -11.99 9.26 17.64
N PHE A 177 -11.50 10.32 17.03
CA PHE A 177 -10.91 10.26 15.70
C PHE A 177 -9.52 9.59 15.72
N THR A 178 -8.65 10.00 16.64
CA THR A 178 -7.21 9.62 16.71
C THR A 178 -6.88 8.44 17.60
N GLY A 179 -7.81 8.04 18.48
CA GLY A 179 -7.55 7.06 19.53
C GLY A 179 -6.78 7.62 20.73
N MET A 180 -6.41 8.91 20.74
CA MET A 180 -5.62 9.51 21.82
C MET A 180 -6.02 10.96 22.12
N SER A 181 -5.78 11.42 23.34
CA SER A 181 -6.03 12.83 23.68
C SER A 181 -5.08 13.77 22.93
N PRO A 182 -5.47 15.03 22.67
CA PRO A 182 -4.57 16.02 22.05
C PRO A 182 -3.24 16.19 22.81
N THR A 183 -3.28 16.10 24.14
CA THR A 183 -2.07 16.19 24.99
C THR A 183 -1.15 14.99 24.78
N ALA A 184 -1.70 13.78 24.79
CA ALA A 184 -0.93 12.57 24.53
C ALA A 184 -0.36 12.56 23.11
N PHE A 185 -1.14 13.03 22.13
CA PHE A 185 -0.70 13.18 20.75
C PHE A 185 0.47 14.16 20.65
N LYS A 186 0.34 15.35 21.23
CA LYS A 186 1.42 16.35 21.24
C LYS A 186 2.69 15.80 21.91
N ALA A 187 2.56 15.14 23.05
CA ALA A 187 3.70 14.55 23.75
C ALA A 187 4.36 13.41 22.94
N LYS A 188 3.57 12.54 22.30
CA LYS A 188 4.07 11.43 21.47
C LYS A 188 4.83 11.95 20.24
N HIS A 189 4.43 13.09 19.68
CA HIS A 189 5.00 13.62 18.45
C HIS A 189 5.92 14.82 18.65
N ALA A 190 6.13 15.28 19.90
CA ALA A 190 7.04 16.38 20.22
C ALA A 190 8.50 15.98 19.90
N GLY A 191 9.20 16.84 19.14
CA GLY A 191 10.60 16.62 18.76
C GLY A 191 10.86 15.45 17.81
N ILE A 192 9.83 14.74 17.33
CA ILE A 192 10.02 13.71 16.30
C ILE A 192 10.02 14.39 14.93
N PRO A 193 11.08 14.24 14.10
CA PRO A 193 11.18 14.84 12.77
C PRO A 193 10.25 14.17 11.72
N ILE A 194 9.03 13.80 12.11
CA ILE A 194 7.96 13.26 11.26
C ILE A 194 7.39 14.35 10.34
N HIS A 195 7.79 15.62 10.52
CA HIS A 195 7.26 16.83 9.88
C HIS A 195 7.27 16.88 8.33
N GLY A 196 7.58 15.77 7.65
CA GLY A 196 7.33 15.61 6.21
C GLY A 196 7.31 14.16 5.70
N PHE A 197 7.17 13.14 6.57
CA PHE A 197 7.27 11.73 6.15
C PHE A 197 5.91 11.01 6.10
N TYR A 198 5.04 11.27 7.07
CA TYR A 198 3.68 10.72 7.13
C TYR A 198 2.66 11.78 6.75
N ASP A 199 1.75 11.43 5.85
CA ASP A 199 0.57 12.25 5.66
C ASP A 199 -0.37 12.14 6.87
N PHE A 200 -1.41 12.96 6.89
CA PHE A 200 -2.40 12.94 7.97
C PHE A 200 -2.92 11.53 8.25
N TRP A 201 -3.26 10.78 7.22
CA TRP A 201 -3.87 9.47 7.37
C TRP A 201 -2.88 8.39 7.82
N ASP A 202 -1.61 8.50 7.43
CA ASP A 202 -0.54 7.64 7.95
C ASP A 202 -0.36 7.82 9.46
N ILE A 203 -0.40 9.06 9.96
CA ILE A 203 -0.32 9.33 11.41
C ILE A 203 -1.51 8.69 12.14
N MET A 204 -2.70 8.83 11.55
CA MET A 204 -3.94 8.27 12.10
C MET A 204 -3.89 6.74 12.18
N LEU A 205 -3.43 6.09 11.12
CA LEU A 205 -3.22 4.65 11.10
C LEU A 205 -2.21 4.24 12.17
N SER A 206 -1.04 4.91 12.19
CA SER A 206 0.02 4.66 13.18
C SER A 206 -0.50 4.72 14.61
N ASN A 207 -1.37 5.67 14.94
CA ASN A 207 -1.93 5.81 16.28
C ASN A 207 -2.94 4.74 16.70
N LYS A 208 -3.52 4.01 15.73
CA LYS A 208 -4.40 2.86 15.99
C LYS A 208 -3.63 1.56 16.21
N LEU A 209 -2.31 1.56 15.99
CA LEU A 209 -1.46 0.37 16.09
C LEU A 209 -0.70 0.34 17.41
N GLU A 210 -0.49 -0.86 17.93
CA GLU A 210 0.59 -1.11 18.88
C GLU A 210 1.94 -0.92 18.15
N HIS A 211 2.95 -0.42 18.86
CA HIS A 211 4.27 -0.11 18.27
C HIS A 211 5.35 -1.04 18.80
N ARG A 212 6.18 -1.54 17.88
CA ARG A 212 7.39 -2.27 18.21
C ARG A 212 8.60 -1.57 17.62
N TYR A 213 9.58 -1.28 18.47
CA TYR A 213 10.78 -0.55 18.09
C TYR A 213 11.93 -1.54 17.87
N PHE A 214 12.39 -1.63 16.63
CA PHE A 214 13.53 -2.44 16.23
C PHE A 214 14.79 -1.60 16.03
N CYS A 215 14.69 -0.30 15.75
CA CYS A 215 15.87 0.54 15.60
C CYS A 215 16.39 1.01 16.97
N SER A 216 17.70 0.85 17.19
CA SER A 216 18.36 1.48 18.33
C SER A 216 18.34 3.00 18.17
N PRO A 217 18.05 3.77 19.25
CA PRO A 217 18.26 5.22 19.25
C PRO A 217 19.72 5.64 19.02
N LYS A 218 20.67 4.71 19.21
CA LYS A 218 22.10 4.88 18.97
C LYS A 218 22.55 4.11 17.72
N MET A 219 21.77 4.16 16.65
CA MET A 219 22.12 3.53 15.37
C MET A 219 23.49 4.03 14.89
N GLU A 220 24.39 3.09 14.62
CA GLU A 220 25.73 3.35 14.09
C GLU A 220 25.73 3.19 12.57
N ASP A 221 26.15 4.23 11.86
CA ASP A 221 26.45 4.14 10.42
C ASP A 221 27.87 3.60 10.25
N ILE A 222 27.98 2.37 9.76
CA ILE A 222 29.26 1.69 9.54
C ILE A 222 29.72 1.81 8.08
N ASP A 223 31.02 2.00 7.88
CA ASP A 223 31.66 1.90 6.56
C ASP A 223 31.98 0.43 6.25
N LEU A 224 30.99 -0.27 5.71
CA LEU A 224 31.07 -1.69 5.40
C LEU A 224 31.74 -1.91 4.04
N LYS A 225 32.77 -2.75 4.00
CA LYS A 225 33.39 -3.19 2.74
C LYS A 225 32.54 -4.25 2.05
N ALA A 226 31.60 -3.82 1.21
CA ALA A 226 30.90 -4.70 0.29
C ALA A 226 31.60 -4.72 -1.08
N GLU A 227 31.93 -5.91 -1.60
CA GLU A 227 32.34 -6.06 -3.00
C GLU A 227 31.09 -5.95 -3.89
N GLU A 228 31.15 -5.21 -4.99
CA GLU A 228 30.04 -5.04 -5.93
C GLU A 228 30.37 -5.68 -7.29
N TYR A 229 29.44 -6.50 -7.80
CA TYR A 229 29.57 -7.19 -9.08
C TYR A 229 28.31 -7.09 -9.92
N THR A 230 28.45 -6.72 -11.19
CA THR A 230 27.33 -6.72 -12.14
C THR A 230 26.97 -8.16 -12.51
N VAL A 231 25.72 -8.55 -12.25
CA VAL A 231 25.18 -9.86 -12.63
C VAL A 231 24.70 -9.85 -14.08
N HIS A 232 23.94 -8.81 -14.43
CA HIS A 232 23.38 -8.64 -15.77
C HIS A 232 23.04 -7.17 -16.05
N LEU A 233 23.34 -6.69 -17.26
CA LEU A 233 22.97 -5.35 -17.73
C LEU A 233 21.71 -5.43 -18.61
N PRO A 234 20.90 -4.38 -18.67
CA PRO A 234 19.77 -4.34 -19.61
C PRO A 234 20.27 -4.29 -21.06
N ASP A 235 19.76 -5.19 -21.90
CA ASP A 235 20.01 -5.21 -23.34
C ASP A 235 18.75 -4.88 -24.15
N THR A 236 18.84 -4.92 -25.48
CA THR A 236 17.72 -4.58 -26.38
C THR A 236 16.61 -5.63 -26.41
N GLN A 237 16.91 -6.88 -26.06
CA GLN A 237 15.96 -7.99 -26.03
C GLN A 237 15.23 -8.07 -24.69
N TYR A 238 15.92 -7.77 -23.59
CA TYR A 238 15.43 -7.86 -22.22
C TYR A 238 15.74 -6.59 -21.43
N ALA A 239 15.10 -5.48 -21.84
CA ALA A 239 15.35 -4.18 -21.20
C ALA A 239 14.92 -4.15 -19.72
N PHE A 240 13.90 -4.92 -19.34
CA PHE A 240 13.32 -4.89 -18.00
C PHE A 240 13.62 -6.18 -17.23
N LEU A 241 14.60 -6.14 -16.33
CA LEU A 241 14.83 -7.15 -15.29
C LEU A 241 14.12 -6.74 -13.99
N HIS A 242 13.47 -7.68 -13.29
CA HIS A 242 12.99 -7.42 -11.95
C HIS A 242 12.88 -8.66 -11.06
N GLU A 243 12.71 -8.42 -9.75
CA GLU A 243 12.58 -9.42 -8.68
C GLU A 243 13.60 -10.56 -8.76
N ALA A 244 14.89 -10.19 -8.77
CA ALA A 244 15.97 -11.18 -8.73
C ALA A 244 16.03 -11.91 -7.39
N ALA A 245 16.43 -13.19 -7.44
CA ALA A 245 16.75 -14.03 -6.31
C ALA A 245 18.19 -14.55 -6.45
N VAL A 246 18.83 -14.84 -5.31
CA VAL A 246 20.16 -15.42 -5.23
C VAL A 246 20.18 -16.52 -4.18
N ILE A 247 21.00 -17.55 -4.41
CA ILE A 247 21.36 -18.56 -3.43
C ILE A 247 22.74 -19.11 -3.75
N GLU A 248 23.45 -19.56 -2.73
CA GLU A 248 24.69 -20.34 -2.87
C GLU A 248 24.36 -21.81 -2.62
N PHE A 249 24.85 -22.69 -3.48
CA PHE A 249 24.67 -24.12 -3.34
C PHE A 249 25.91 -24.87 -3.87
N GLU A 250 26.58 -25.61 -2.99
CA GLU A 250 27.73 -26.46 -3.28
C GLU A 250 28.92 -25.75 -3.97
N GLY A 251 29.21 -24.52 -3.56
CA GLY A 251 30.28 -23.66 -4.09
C GLY A 251 29.86 -22.81 -5.29
N VAL A 252 28.59 -22.86 -5.70
CA VAL A 252 28.07 -22.15 -6.89
C VAL A 252 26.98 -21.18 -6.48
N LEU A 253 27.12 -19.92 -6.87
CA LEU A 253 26.05 -18.93 -6.76
C LEU A 253 25.11 -19.07 -7.95
N TYR A 254 23.83 -19.17 -7.66
CA TYR A 254 22.74 -19.13 -8.63
C TYR A 254 22.00 -17.81 -8.47
N ALA A 255 21.84 -17.08 -9.57
CA ALA A 255 20.99 -15.90 -9.64
C ALA A 255 19.90 -16.12 -10.68
N SER A 256 18.67 -15.73 -10.38
CA SER A 256 17.54 -15.82 -11.32
C SER A 256 16.57 -14.67 -11.14
N TRP A 257 15.86 -14.30 -12.20
CA TRP A 257 14.94 -13.17 -12.23
C TRP A 257 13.91 -13.37 -13.34
N TYR A 258 12.81 -12.63 -13.31
CA TYR A 258 11.96 -12.52 -14.50
C TYR A 258 12.42 -11.35 -15.36
N ASN A 259 12.29 -11.50 -16.67
CA ASN A 259 12.51 -10.41 -17.63
C ASN A 259 11.22 -10.03 -18.34
N CYS A 260 11.19 -8.81 -18.90
CA CYS A 260 10.20 -8.38 -19.87
C CYS A 260 10.89 -7.60 -20.99
N ILE A 261 10.32 -7.64 -22.19
CA ILE A 261 10.87 -6.96 -23.37
C ILE A 261 10.69 -5.43 -23.26
N GLU A 262 9.46 -4.98 -22.95
CA GLU A 262 9.12 -3.54 -22.99
C GLU A 262 9.01 -2.91 -21.59
N ARG A 263 8.24 -3.55 -20.72
CA ARG A 263 7.87 -3.06 -19.39
C ARG A 263 7.34 -4.20 -18.53
N GLU A 264 7.25 -3.96 -17.23
CA GLU A 264 6.76 -4.88 -16.22
C GLU A 264 5.52 -5.67 -16.63
N LEU A 265 5.63 -7.01 -16.56
CA LEU A 265 4.55 -7.98 -16.70
C LEU A 265 3.68 -7.80 -17.96
N LYS A 266 4.31 -7.43 -19.09
CA LYS A 266 3.64 -7.30 -20.38
C LYS A 266 4.31 -8.17 -21.44
N GLY A 267 3.55 -9.08 -22.03
CA GLY A 267 4.00 -9.97 -23.11
C GLY A 267 4.81 -11.15 -22.56
N TYR A 268 5.86 -11.55 -23.28
CA TYR A 268 6.74 -12.64 -22.89
C TYR A 268 7.54 -12.31 -21.62
N THR A 269 7.43 -13.16 -20.59
CA THR A 269 8.14 -12.99 -19.32
C THR A 269 8.88 -14.27 -18.88
N PRO A 270 10.06 -14.56 -19.44
CA PRO A 270 10.84 -15.73 -19.04
C PRO A 270 11.45 -15.54 -17.65
N ILE A 271 11.68 -16.65 -16.96
CA ILE A 271 12.65 -16.73 -15.86
C ILE A 271 14.02 -16.99 -16.47
N ASN A 272 14.91 -16.03 -16.32
CA ASN A 272 16.30 -16.13 -16.73
C ASN A 272 17.19 -16.36 -15.52
N GLY A 273 18.35 -16.96 -15.75
CA GLY A 273 19.36 -17.15 -14.71
C GLY A 273 20.79 -17.14 -15.21
N LYS A 274 21.70 -16.97 -14.26
CA LYS A 274 23.15 -17.04 -14.41
C LYS A 274 23.77 -17.68 -13.18
N ARG A 275 25.00 -18.16 -13.33
CA ARG A 275 25.75 -18.84 -12.27
C ARG A 275 27.14 -18.26 -12.13
N SER A 276 27.69 -18.35 -10.93
CA SER A 276 29.07 -17.95 -10.63
C SER A 276 29.77 -18.97 -9.75
N THR A 277 31.01 -19.31 -10.09
CA THR A 277 31.87 -20.27 -9.36
C THR A 277 33.03 -19.59 -8.64
N ASP A 278 33.11 -18.25 -8.68
CA ASP A 278 34.21 -17.46 -8.12
C ASP A 278 33.73 -16.43 -7.07
N GLY A 279 32.56 -16.69 -6.48
CA GLY A 279 31.95 -15.84 -5.46
C GLY A 279 31.24 -14.61 -6.02
N GLY A 280 30.83 -14.64 -7.29
CA GLY A 280 30.03 -13.59 -7.93
C GLY A 280 30.84 -12.61 -8.79
N ARG A 281 32.15 -12.83 -8.94
CA ARG A 281 33.05 -11.93 -9.70
C ARG A 281 32.80 -12.03 -11.19
N THR A 282 32.58 -13.25 -11.67
CA THR A 282 32.19 -13.52 -13.05
C THR A 282 30.94 -14.38 -13.08
N TRP A 283 30.17 -14.22 -14.16
CA TRP A 283 28.89 -14.90 -14.35
C TRP A 283 28.84 -15.61 -15.69
N SER A 284 28.17 -16.76 -15.71
CA SER A 284 27.93 -17.54 -16.92
C SER A 284 27.16 -16.76 -17.99
N GLU A 285 27.07 -17.36 -19.17
CA GLU A 285 26.07 -16.96 -20.17
C GLU A 285 24.64 -17.07 -19.61
N LEU A 286 23.74 -16.30 -20.21
CA LEU A 286 22.33 -16.26 -19.83
C LEU A 286 21.65 -17.59 -20.17
N GLU A 287 20.87 -18.12 -19.22
CA GLU A 287 20.05 -19.31 -19.40
C GLU A 287 18.58 -18.95 -19.21
N ILE A 288 17.71 -19.47 -20.08
CA ILE A 288 16.25 -19.45 -19.87
C ILE A 288 15.89 -20.70 -19.06
N ILE A 289 15.39 -20.49 -17.84
CA ILE A 289 15.03 -21.55 -16.89
C ILE A 289 13.60 -22.04 -17.13
N ALA A 290 12.68 -21.09 -17.33
CA ALA A 290 11.27 -21.37 -17.58
C ALA A 290 10.67 -20.25 -18.40
N ASP A 291 9.82 -20.58 -19.36
CA ASP A 291 9.12 -19.61 -20.17
C ASP A 291 7.82 -20.17 -20.76
N ASP A 292 7.02 -19.25 -21.32
CA ASP A 292 5.90 -19.59 -22.19
C ASP A 292 6.04 -18.72 -23.45
N PRO A 293 6.56 -19.29 -24.56
CA PRO A 293 6.75 -18.56 -25.81
C PRO A 293 5.45 -17.98 -26.40
N SER A 294 4.28 -18.49 -26.01
CA SER A 294 2.99 -17.94 -26.46
C SER A 294 2.68 -16.59 -25.79
N GLY A 295 3.22 -16.36 -24.59
CA GLY A 295 2.94 -15.19 -23.76
C GLY A 295 1.57 -15.20 -23.09
N GLU A 296 0.87 -16.35 -23.07
CA GLU A 296 -0.39 -16.52 -22.36
C GLU A 296 -0.18 -16.60 -20.84
N LEU A 297 0.95 -17.18 -20.42
CA LEU A 297 1.39 -17.24 -19.03
C LEU A 297 2.58 -16.33 -18.77
N LEU A 298 2.48 -15.59 -17.67
CA LEU A 298 3.53 -14.71 -17.15
C LEU A 298 4.22 -15.38 -15.96
N TYR A 299 5.50 -15.74 -16.10
CA TYR A 299 6.30 -16.26 -14.99
C TYR A 299 6.89 -15.13 -14.13
N CYS A 300 6.66 -15.17 -12.81
CA CYS A 300 7.32 -14.29 -11.82
C CYS A 300 6.91 -14.57 -10.36
N PRO A 301 7.69 -14.11 -9.37
CA PRO A 301 9.15 -14.09 -9.40
C PRO A 301 9.72 -15.49 -9.14
N PRO A 302 10.99 -15.77 -9.47
CA PRO A 302 11.67 -16.96 -8.99
C PRO A 302 12.16 -16.75 -7.55
N VAL A 303 12.11 -17.80 -6.73
CA VAL A 303 12.76 -17.83 -5.40
C VAL A 303 13.31 -19.23 -5.12
N TYR A 304 14.33 -19.31 -4.27
CA TYR A 304 15.04 -20.55 -4.01
C TYR A 304 14.66 -21.23 -2.69
N CYS A 305 14.94 -22.53 -2.64
CA CYS A 305 14.93 -23.35 -1.43
C CYS A 305 16.07 -24.36 -1.52
N GLU A 306 17.00 -24.33 -0.56
CA GLU A 306 17.94 -25.43 -0.34
C GLU A 306 17.34 -26.32 0.76
N CYS A 307 17.27 -27.63 0.49
CA CYS A 307 16.80 -28.58 1.47
C CYS A 307 17.40 -29.95 1.20
N ASN A 308 17.96 -30.58 2.23
CA ASN A 308 18.52 -31.93 2.18
C ASN A 308 19.55 -32.13 1.06
N GLY A 309 20.42 -31.13 0.82
CA GLY A 309 21.48 -31.22 -0.20
C GLY A 309 20.96 -31.19 -1.63
N LYS A 310 19.76 -30.63 -1.83
CA LYS A 310 19.14 -30.39 -3.13
C LYS A 310 18.74 -28.93 -3.24
N LEU A 311 18.84 -28.40 -4.46
CA LEU A 311 18.41 -27.05 -4.77
C LEU A 311 17.09 -27.06 -5.54
N TYR A 312 16.14 -26.29 -5.04
CA TYR A 312 14.80 -26.11 -5.61
C TYR A 312 14.56 -24.65 -5.98
N MET A 313 13.67 -24.44 -6.94
CA MET A 313 13.17 -23.13 -7.33
C MET A 313 11.65 -23.16 -7.39
N PHE A 314 11.02 -22.19 -6.74
CA PHE A 314 9.60 -21.92 -6.86
C PHE A 314 9.37 -20.68 -7.70
N MET A 315 8.29 -20.65 -8.47
CA MET A 315 7.84 -19.48 -9.23
C MET A 315 6.33 -19.48 -9.41
N ASN A 316 5.68 -18.32 -9.52
CA ASN A 316 4.29 -18.30 -9.98
C ASN A 316 4.22 -18.19 -11.50
N THR A 317 3.17 -18.76 -12.07
CA THR A 317 2.63 -18.34 -13.36
C THR A 317 1.37 -17.50 -13.15
N MET A 318 1.08 -16.59 -14.07
CA MET A 318 -0.07 -15.69 -14.00
C MET A 318 -0.68 -15.50 -15.39
N VAL A 319 -2.00 -15.37 -15.48
CA VAL A 319 -2.70 -15.11 -16.76
C VAL A 319 -2.74 -13.62 -17.14
N LYS A 320 -2.45 -12.75 -16.16
CA LYS A 320 -2.28 -11.30 -16.31
C LYS A 320 -1.58 -10.78 -15.04
N PRO A 321 -1.04 -9.55 -15.02
CA PRO A 321 -0.34 -9.02 -13.85
C PRO A 321 -1.13 -9.23 -12.55
N ASP A 322 -0.48 -9.86 -11.56
CA ASP A 322 -1.03 -10.17 -10.24
C ASP A 322 -2.27 -11.09 -10.20
N HIS A 323 -2.60 -11.80 -11.27
CA HIS A 323 -3.65 -12.83 -11.27
C HIS A 323 -3.03 -14.22 -11.40
N ILE A 324 -2.79 -14.83 -10.24
CA ILE A 324 -2.08 -16.10 -10.09
C ILE A 324 -2.84 -17.22 -10.80
N HIS A 325 -2.13 -17.96 -11.65
CA HIS A 325 -2.62 -19.17 -12.28
C HIS A 325 -2.20 -20.40 -11.46
N SER A 326 -0.91 -20.52 -11.17
CA SER A 326 -0.35 -21.62 -10.39
C SER A 326 0.96 -21.25 -9.69
N LEU A 327 1.33 -22.10 -8.75
CA LEU A 327 2.67 -22.21 -8.18
C LEU A 327 3.37 -23.39 -8.87
N GLU A 328 4.58 -23.15 -9.34
CA GLU A 328 5.44 -24.15 -9.98
C GLU A 328 6.61 -24.51 -9.06
N LEU A 329 6.99 -25.78 -9.06
CA LEU A 329 8.22 -26.27 -8.42
C LEU A 329 9.16 -26.86 -9.46
N TYR A 330 10.43 -26.44 -9.39
CA TYR A 330 11.53 -27.00 -10.14
C TYR A 330 12.63 -27.49 -9.20
N ARG A 331 13.42 -28.46 -9.66
CA ARG A 331 14.59 -28.97 -8.94
C ARG A 331 15.81 -28.98 -9.85
N LEU A 332 16.95 -28.56 -9.33
CA LEU A 332 18.22 -28.65 -10.04
C LEU A 332 18.61 -30.13 -10.23
N ASN A 333 18.74 -30.56 -11.48
CA ASN A 333 19.43 -31.78 -11.84
C ASN A 333 20.93 -31.48 -11.95
N LYS A 334 21.74 -32.12 -11.11
CA LYS A 334 23.18 -31.88 -11.03
C LYS A 334 23.95 -32.43 -12.25
N GLU A 335 23.42 -33.43 -12.94
CA GLU A 335 24.09 -34.04 -14.10
C GLU A 335 23.96 -33.17 -15.35
N THR A 336 22.76 -32.64 -15.56
CA THR A 336 22.47 -31.74 -16.69
C THR A 336 22.77 -30.28 -16.35
N GLU A 337 22.99 -30.01 -15.07
CA GLU A 337 23.03 -28.69 -14.47
C GLU A 337 21.83 -27.84 -14.91
N LYS A 338 20.60 -28.37 -14.89
CA LYS A 338 19.39 -27.62 -15.30
C LYS A 338 18.29 -27.79 -14.27
N PHE A 339 17.44 -26.78 -14.15
CA PHE A 339 16.22 -26.88 -13.36
C PHE A 339 15.16 -27.67 -14.15
N GLU A 340 14.73 -28.78 -13.58
CA GLU A 340 13.68 -29.64 -14.14
C GLU A 340 12.37 -29.38 -13.40
N HIS A 341 11.29 -29.22 -14.17
CA HIS A 341 9.94 -29.05 -13.64
C HIS A 341 9.50 -30.31 -12.89
N LEU A 342 8.90 -30.13 -11.72
CA LEU A 342 8.34 -31.22 -10.92
C LEU A 342 6.81 -31.21 -10.93
N TRP A 343 6.20 -30.06 -10.60
CA TRP A 343 4.74 -29.94 -10.55
C TRP A 343 4.26 -28.50 -10.69
N SER A 344 2.99 -28.40 -11.09
CA SER A 344 2.18 -27.19 -11.12
C SER A 344 0.97 -27.37 -10.22
N ARG A 345 0.71 -26.43 -9.30
CA ARG A 345 -0.45 -26.47 -8.39
C ARG A 345 -1.19 -25.14 -8.38
N PRO A 346 -2.53 -25.10 -8.51
CA PRO A 346 -3.32 -23.87 -8.55
C PRO A 346 -3.51 -23.27 -7.14
N ILE A 347 -2.41 -22.88 -6.52
CA ILE A 347 -2.39 -22.27 -5.18
C ILE A 347 -2.48 -20.75 -5.35
N PRO A 348 -3.49 -20.07 -4.78
CA PRO A 348 -3.71 -18.64 -4.95
C PRO A 348 -2.76 -17.80 -4.07
N PHE A 349 -1.46 -18.09 -4.14
CA PHE A 349 -0.40 -17.50 -3.33
C PHE A 349 0.69 -16.90 -4.20
N LYS A 350 1.01 -15.62 -3.96
CA LYS A 350 2.12 -14.88 -4.57
C LYS A 350 3.31 -14.92 -3.63
N LEU A 351 4.42 -15.45 -4.13
CA LEU A 351 5.70 -15.52 -3.40
C LEU A 351 6.45 -14.18 -3.39
N ASN A 352 7.23 -13.97 -2.34
CA ASN A 352 8.05 -12.77 -2.18
C ASN A 352 9.54 -13.04 -1.92
N THR A 353 9.91 -13.97 -1.02
CA THR A 353 11.32 -14.25 -0.70
C THR A 353 11.65 -15.73 -0.77
N ASN A 354 12.94 -16.07 -0.59
CA ASN A 354 13.38 -17.47 -0.50
C ASN A 354 12.67 -18.18 0.67
N VAL A 355 12.58 -19.51 0.56
CA VAL A 355 11.99 -20.37 1.59
C VAL A 355 12.86 -20.38 2.84
N ILE A 356 12.24 -20.34 4.01
CA ILE A 356 12.89 -20.32 5.30
C ILE A 356 12.73 -21.69 5.96
N SER A 357 13.84 -22.30 6.37
CA SER A 357 13.84 -23.48 7.22
C SER A 357 13.60 -23.08 8.68
N LEU A 358 12.58 -23.65 9.31
CA LEU A 358 12.22 -23.35 10.68
C LEU A 358 12.89 -24.32 11.68
N PRO A 359 13.16 -23.90 12.93
CA PRO A 359 13.78 -24.75 13.94
C PRO A 359 13.01 -26.04 14.27
N ASN A 360 11.71 -26.08 14.00
CA ASN A 360 10.86 -27.26 14.21
C ASN A 360 10.88 -28.25 13.01
N GLY A 361 11.74 -28.02 12.02
CA GLY A 361 11.86 -28.86 10.83
C GLY A 361 10.87 -28.56 9.71
N LYS A 362 9.95 -27.60 9.90
CA LYS A 362 9.04 -27.15 8.85
C LYS A 362 9.73 -26.19 7.89
N LEU A 363 9.15 -26.02 6.70
CA LEU A 363 9.49 -24.93 5.80
C LEU A 363 8.41 -23.87 5.83
N LEU A 364 8.83 -22.60 5.74
CA LEU A 364 7.93 -21.45 5.69
C LEU A 364 8.24 -20.58 4.48
N PHE A 365 7.17 -20.19 3.81
CA PHE A 365 7.19 -19.35 2.63
C PHE A 365 6.43 -18.06 2.92
N PRO A 366 7.09 -16.89 3.01
CA PRO A 366 6.37 -15.63 3.15
C PRO A 366 5.83 -15.16 1.80
N GLY A 367 4.60 -14.67 1.82
CA GLY A 367 3.97 -14.12 0.63
C GLY A 367 2.65 -13.45 0.92
N ARG A 368 1.72 -13.59 -0.02
CA ARG A 368 0.40 -12.96 0.02
C ARG A 368 -0.59 -13.72 -0.85
N ILE A 369 -1.86 -13.64 -0.52
CA ILE A 369 -2.96 -14.27 -1.26
C ILE A 369 -3.91 -13.22 -1.83
N ALA A 370 -4.62 -13.63 -2.86
CA ALA A 370 -5.77 -12.90 -3.41
C ALA A 370 -7.08 -13.51 -2.89
N GLU A 371 -8.08 -12.65 -2.62
CA GLU A 371 -9.47 -13.10 -2.63
C GLU A 371 -9.91 -13.37 -4.08
N LEU A 372 -11.00 -14.11 -4.28
CA LEU A 372 -11.51 -14.53 -5.59
C LEU A 372 -11.40 -13.40 -6.65
N ASP A 373 -10.60 -13.62 -7.70
CA ASP A 373 -10.35 -12.68 -8.81
C ASP A 373 -9.87 -11.27 -8.43
N SER A 374 -9.18 -11.13 -7.30
CA SER A 374 -8.67 -9.84 -6.80
C SER A 374 -7.14 -9.74 -6.81
N PHE A 375 -6.61 -8.53 -6.58
CA PHE A 375 -5.17 -8.34 -6.36
C PHE A 375 -4.74 -8.98 -5.04
N PRO A 376 -3.55 -9.62 -4.98
CA PRO A 376 -3.09 -10.36 -3.82
C PRO A 376 -2.61 -9.40 -2.72
N ASN A 377 -3.56 -8.87 -1.96
CA ASN A 377 -3.36 -7.82 -0.96
C ASN A 377 -3.47 -8.33 0.48
N THR A 378 -3.64 -9.64 0.69
CA THR A 378 -3.74 -10.23 2.02
C THR A 378 -2.42 -10.92 2.37
N PRO A 379 -1.65 -10.42 3.36
CA PRO A 379 -0.45 -11.10 3.85
C PRO A 379 -0.77 -12.54 4.29
N ALA A 380 0.10 -13.47 3.91
CA ALA A 380 -0.04 -14.88 4.23
C ALA A 380 1.33 -15.56 4.30
N VAL A 381 1.38 -16.76 4.85
CA VAL A 381 2.51 -17.67 4.70
C VAL A 381 2.02 -19.00 4.13
N MET A 382 2.89 -19.72 3.42
CA MET A 382 2.71 -21.15 3.22
C MET A 382 3.62 -21.93 4.17
N ILE A 383 3.09 -23.02 4.73
CA ILE A 383 3.83 -23.93 5.60
C ILE A 383 3.86 -25.31 4.95
N CYS A 384 5.05 -25.90 4.90
CA CYS A 384 5.22 -27.32 4.59
C CYS A 384 5.55 -28.06 5.89
N ASP A 385 4.59 -28.83 6.40
CA ASP A 385 4.72 -29.53 7.68
C ASP A 385 5.74 -30.68 7.63
N SER A 386 5.95 -31.29 6.47
CA SER A 386 6.92 -32.38 6.30
C SER A 386 8.37 -31.91 6.26
N GLY A 387 8.60 -30.61 6.05
CA GLY A 387 9.95 -30.09 5.78
C GLY A 387 10.49 -30.44 4.39
N ASP A 388 9.68 -31.04 3.52
CA ASP A 388 10.06 -31.48 2.18
C ASP A 388 9.46 -30.54 1.12
N PRO A 389 10.25 -29.81 0.32
CA PRO A 389 9.73 -28.91 -0.71
C PRO A 389 8.78 -29.58 -1.72
N GLU A 390 8.96 -30.87 -1.98
CA GLU A 390 8.12 -31.67 -2.90
C GLU A 390 6.77 -32.08 -2.26
N GLY A 391 6.63 -31.91 -0.94
CA GLY A 391 5.47 -32.28 -0.15
C GLY A 391 4.25 -31.37 -0.32
N GLU A 392 3.30 -31.51 0.60
CA GLU A 392 2.10 -30.68 0.64
C GLU A 392 2.37 -29.35 1.34
N TRP A 393 1.78 -28.28 0.81
CA TRP A 393 1.88 -26.94 1.35
C TRP A 393 0.49 -26.41 1.66
N ARG A 394 0.34 -25.82 2.85
CA ARG A 394 -0.91 -25.15 3.26
C ARG A 394 -0.69 -23.67 3.45
N VAL A 395 -1.71 -22.90 3.11
CA VAL A 395 -1.73 -21.44 3.33
C VAL A 395 -2.23 -21.16 4.75
N VAL A 396 -1.50 -20.31 5.47
CA VAL A 396 -1.94 -19.70 6.74
C VAL A 396 -2.09 -18.20 6.51
N ARG A 397 -3.28 -17.68 6.78
CA ARG A 397 -3.57 -16.24 6.70
C ARG A 397 -2.91 -15.53 7.88
N VAL A 398 -2.19 -14.44 7.59
CA VAL A 398 -1.61 -13.56 8.63
C VAL A 398 -2.64 -12.50 9.05
N SER A 399 -3.53 -12.13 8.15
CA SER A 399 -4.70 -11.28 8.43
C SER A 399 -5.93 -11.84 7.71
N GLU A 400 -7.13 -11.61 8.24
CA GLU A 400 -8.36 -12.13 7.63
C GLU A 400 -8.56 -11.60 6.20
N ASN A 401 -8.52 -10.28 6.00
CA ASN A 401 -8.97 -9.64 4.76
C ASN A 401 -7.97 -8.63 4.15
N GLY A 402 -6.77 -8.48 4.73
CA GLY A 402 -5.82 -7.43 4.34
C GLY A 402 -6.28 -6.00 4.67
N ASP A 403 -7.31 -5.85 5.52
CA ASP A 403 -7.82 -4.56 5.98
C ASP A 403 -6.91 -3.97 7.08
N LEU A 404 -6.68 -2.66 6.98
CA LEU A 404 -6.02 -1.85 7.99
C LEU A 404 -7.03 -1.42 9.07
N PRO A 405 -6.61 -1.12 10.31
CA PRO A 405 -7.50 -0.69 11.41
C PRO A 405 -8.33 0.59 11.17
N ASP A 406 -8.05 1.32 10.11
CA ASP A 406 -8.81 2.49 9.68
C ASP A 406 -9.80 2.19 8.53
N GLY A 407 -9.94 0.92 8.14
CA GLY A 407 -10.81 0.46 7.06
C GLY A 407 -10.21 0.58 5.66
N ALA A 408 -8.98 1.11 5.51
CA ALA A 408 -8.29 1.08 4.23
C ALA A 408 -7.70 -0.31 3.96
N ARG A 409 -7.44 -0.64 2.69
CA ARG A 409 -6.80 -1.91 2.32
C ARG A 409 -5.29 -1.78 2.22
N LEU A 410 -4.58 -2.84 2.61
CA LEU A 410 -3.18 -3.05 2.23
C LEU A 410 -3.05 -3.08 0.71
N VAL A 411 -1.94 -2.54 0.20
CA VAL A 411 -1.65 -2.53 -1.23
C VAL A 411 -0.23 -3.03 -1.47
N HIS A 412 -0.12 -4.10 -2.24
CA HIS A 412 1.15 -4.80 -2.55
C HIS A 412 1.97 -5.17 -1.30
N PRO A 413 1.42 -5.95 -0.35
CA PRO A 413 2.14 -6.36 0.84
C PRO A 413 3.17 -7.44 0.50
N GLU A 414 4.29 -7.05 -0.08
CA GLU A 414 5.48 -7.91 -0.17
C GLU A 414 5.99 -8.20 1.23
N THR A 415 6.07 -9.47 1.60
CA THR A 415 6.41 -9.90 2.96
C THR A 415 7.78 -10.57 3.02
N THR A 416 8.44 -10.44 4.17
CA THR A 416 9.69 -11.14 4.51
C THR A 416 9.68 -11.45 6.01
N VAL A 417 10.41 -12.46 6.46
CA VAL A 417 10.33 -12.97 7.84
C VAL A 417 11.73 -13.18 8.42
N ILE A 418 11.94 -12.75 9.66
CA ILE A 418 13.04 -13.18 10.53
C ILE A 418 12.51 -14.22 11.51
N CYS A 419 13.25 -15.32 11.70
CA CYS A 419 13.05 -16.24 12.80
C CYS A 419 14.14 -16.00 13.85
N HIS A 420 13.75 -15.48 15.02
CA HIS A 420 14.67 -15.18 16.10
C HIS A 420 14.13 -15.74 17.42
N ASP A 421 14.94 -16.58 18.07
CA ASP A 421 14.57 -17.28 19.32
C ASP A 421 13.19 -17.94 19.25
N SER A 422 12.93 -18.65 18.15
CA SER A 422 11.64 -19.33 17.88
C SER A 422 10.42 -18.40 17.73
N VAL A 423 10.64 -17.09 17.62
CA VAL A 423 9.60 -16.10 17.32
C VAL A 423 9.79 -15.60 15.89
N LEU A 424 8.71 -15.59 15.11
CA LEU A 424 8.71 -15.05 13.76
C LEU A 424 8.29 -13.59 13.75
N TYR A 425 9.03 -12.79 13.00
CA TYR A 425 8.80 -11.38 12.78
C TYR A 425 8.61 -11.16 11.28
N MET A 426 7.35 -10.95 10.87
CA MET A 426 7.03 -10.62 9.50
C MET A 426 7.09 -9.11 9.31
N PHE A 427 7.78 -8.65 8.28
CA PHE A 427 7.77 -7.27 7.82
C PHE A 427 7.09 -7.22 6.47
N ASN A 428 6.23 -6.22 6.26
CA ASN A 428 5.52 -6.07 5.01
C ASN A 428 5.59 -4.66 4.45
N ARG A 429 5.62 -4.60 3.12
CA ARG A 429 5.42 -3.38 2.35
C ARG A 429 3.96 -2.91 2.42
N ASN A 430 3.74 -1.62 2.19
CA ASN A 430 2.42 -1.06 1.89
C ASN A 430 2.61 0.14 0.95
N ASP A 431 2.04 0.10 -0.25
CA ASP A 431 2.24 1.14 -1.27
C ASP A 431 1.40 2.41 -1.06
N ARG A 432 0.30 2.30 -0.31
CA ARG A 432 -0.62 3.42 -0.08
C ARG A 432 -0.40 4.12 1.24
N ARG A 433 0.09 3.40 2.23
CA ARG A 433 0.46 3.96 3.53
C ARG A 433 1.95 3.95 3.66
N ARG A 434 2.51 4.93 4.35
CA ARG A 434 3.93 4.98 4.68
C ARG A 434 4.23 4.42 6.06
N VAL A 435 3.24 3.93 6.80
CA VAL A 435 3.44 3.33 8.13
C VAL A 435 4.04 1.93 7.97
N PRO A 436 5.22 1.64 8.53
CA PRO A 436 5.83 0.32 8.43
C PRO A 436 5.10 -0.63 9.35
N LEU A 437 4.83 -1.83 8.85
CA LEU A 437 3.96 -2.80 9.49
C LEU A 437 4.73 -4.07 9.79
N THR A 438 4.40 -4.68 10.93
CA THR A 438 4.95 -5.96 11.34
C THR A 438 3.88 -6.84 11.98
N TYR A 439 4.06 -8.15 11.86
CA TYR A 439 3.28 -9.18 12.54
C TYR A 439 4.22 -10.12 13.28
N VAL A 440 3.75 -10.68 14.38
CA VAL A 440 4.54 -11.55 15.24
C VAL A 440 3.84 -12.89 15.38
N SER A 441 4.58 -13.99 15.24
CA SER A 441 4.10 -15.33 15.55
C SER A 441 4.98 -15.97 16.61
N HIS A 442 4.34 -16.56 17.62
CA HIS A 442 4.99 -17.28 18.73
C HIS A 442 4.88 -18.81 18.57
N ASP A 443 4.30 -19.28 17.47
CA ASP A 443 3.99 -20.68 17.21
C ASP A 443 4.44 -21.10 15.80
N MET A 444 5.55 -20.52 15.32
CA MET A 444 6.17 -20.89 14.03
C MET A 444 5.27 -20.67 12.81
N GLY A 445 4.44 -19.63 12.87
CA GLY A 445 3.63 -19.15 11.76
C GLY A 445 2.23 -19.78 11.69
N GLU A 446 1.85 -20.59 12.68
CA GLU A 446 0.50 -21.19 12.76
C GLU A 446 -0.57 -20.14 13.08
N SER A 447 -0.23 -19.16 13.92
CA SER A 447 -1.02 -17.97 14.20
C SER A 447 -0.16 -16.72 14.26
N TRP A 448 -0.80 -15.56 14.05
CA TRP A 448 -0.14 -14.27 13.97
C TRP A 448 -0.87 -13.24 14.83
N SER A 449 -0.11 -12.30 15.39
CA SER A 449 -0.64 -11.15 16.11
C SER A 449 -1.51 -10.28 15.20
N THR A 450 -2.26 -9.36 15.81
CA THR A 450 -2.74 -8.19 15.05
C THR A 450 -1.54 -7.41 14.50
N MET A 451 -1.80 -6.63 13.45
CA MET A 451 -0.79 -5.77 12.83
C MET A 451 -0.25 -4.73 13.82
N MET A 452 1.06 -4.54 13.82
CA MET A 452 1.77 -3.57 14.65
C MET A 452 2.53 -2.57 13.78
N GLY A 453 2.64 -1.33 14.24
CA GLY A 453 3.56 -0.34 13.67
C GLY A 453 4.99 -0.58 14.12
N ASN A 454 5.97 -0.11 13.33
CA ASN A 454 7.37 -0.13 13.74
C ASN A 454 8.16 1.13 13.34
N ASP A 455 9.46 1.14 13.59
CA ASP A 455 10.37 2.27 13.38
C ASP A 455 11.44 2.03 12.31
N LEU A 456 11.31 0.96 11.52
CA LEU A 456 12.21 0.72 10.38
C LEU A 456 11.84 1.66 9.22
N PRO A 457 12.82 2.39 8.66
CA PRO A 457 12.56 3.22 7.50
C PRO A 457 12.27 2.34 6.29
N TYR A 458 11.21 2.66 5.56
CA TYR A 458 10.92 2.05 4.27
C TYR A 458 10.22 3.02 3.31
N ILE A 459 10.13 2.59 2.06
CA ILE A 459 9.35 3.20 1.00
C ILE A 459 8.70 2.09 0.15
N ASN A 460 7.86 2.45 -0.82
CA ASN A 460 7.22 1.56 -1.80
C ASN A 460 8.24 0.78 -2.66
N SER A 461 8.91 -0.19 -2.04
CA SER A 461 9.95 -1.06 -2.57
C SER A 461 10.03 -2.29 -1.66
N LYS A 462 10.42 -3.44 -2.21
CA LYS A 462 10.54 -4.68 -1.45
C LYS A 462 11.54 -4.53 -0.31
N ILE A 463 11.20 -5.11 0.83
CA ILE A 463 12.09 -5.30 1.99
C ILE A 463 12.54 -6.77 1.97
N TYR A 464 13.76 -7.05 2.39
CA TYR A 464 14.25 -8.41 2.56
C TYR A 464 14.98 -8.54 3.88
N CYS A 465 14.73 -9.61 4.63
CA CYS A 465 15.44 -9.86 5.88
C CYS A 465 15.82 -11.34 6.02
N GLY A 466 16.71 -11.61 6.96
CA GLY A 466 17.12 -12.96 7.31
C GLY A 466 18.01 -12.97 8.55
N THR A 467 18.55 -14.15 8.85
CA THR A 467 19.42 -14.38 10.00
C THR A 467 20.73 -14.96 9.51
N LEU A 468 21.85 -14.38 9.93
CA LEU A 468 23.20 -14.87 9.65
C LEU A 468 23.50 -16.11 10.51
N ALA A 469 24.35 -17.01 10.02
CA ALA A 469 24.76 -18.20 10.77
C ALA A 469 25.33 -17.91 12.18
N ASP A 470 25.85 -16.70 12.40
CA ASP A 470 26.41 -16.30 13.69
C ASP A 470 25.39 -15.71 14.69
N GLY A 471 24.10 -15.74 14.34
CA GLY A 471 22.97 -15.37 15.19
C GLY A 471 22.56 -13.89 15.13
N ARG A 472 23.19 -13.09 14.27
CA ARG A 472 22.74 -11.72 13.97
C ARG A 472 21.64 -11.73 12.93
N ASN A 473 20.69 -10.81 13.03
CA ASN A 473 19.68 -10.60 12.00
C ASN A 473 20.09 -9.46 11.08
N TYR A 474 19.63 -9.51 9.84
CA TYR A 474 19.80 -8.44 8.87
C TYR A 474 18.49 -8.05 8.20
N LEU A 475 18.38 -6.79 7.80
CA LEU A 475 17.26 -6.27 7.02
C LEU A 475 17.77 -5.32 5.95
N ILE A 476 17.27 -5.45 4.72
CA ILE A 476 17.69 -4.70 3.55
C ILE A 476 16.48 -3.93 3.03
N ALA A 477 16.61 -2.61 2.96
CA ALA A 477 15.52 -1.74 2.53
C ALA A 477 16.04 -0.46 1.88
N ASN A 478 15.19 0.14 1.05
CA ASN A 478 15.41 1.51 0.59
C ASN A 478 15.06 2.50 1.71
N ILE A 479 15.95 3.46 1.95
CA ILE A 479 15.88 4.34 3.13
C ILE A 479 15.46 5.79 2.81
N ASP A 480 15.27 6.10 1.53
CA ASP A 480 14.87 7.42 1.08
C ASP A 480 13.38 7.68 1.24
N LYS A 481 13.05 8.96 1.47
CA LYS A 481 11.68 9.40 1.76
C LYS A 481 10.73 9.37 0.56
N THR A 482 11.25 9.50 -0.65
CA THR A 482 10.43 9.75 -1.86
C THR A 482 10.85 8.96 -3.09
N ASN A 483 11.98 8.27 -3.04
CA ASN A 483 12.51 7.52 -4.18
C ASN A 483 13.29 6.29 -3.68
N ARG A 484 13.90 5.55 -4.62
CA ARG A 484 14.69 4.35 -4.33
C ARG A 484 16.19 4.60 -4.56
N SER A 485 16.68 5.82 -4.24
CA SER A 485 18.05 6.25 -4.58
C SER A 485 19.12 5.74 -3.63
N ARG A 486 18.74 5.26 -2.44
CA ARG A 486 19.63 4.64 -1.46
C ARG A 486 19.08 3.30 -1.00
N LEU A 487 19.94 2.28 -1.04
CA LEU A 487 19.69 0.94 -0.51
C LEU A 487 20.63 0.70 0.66
N ALA A 488 20.10 0.27 1.80
CA ALA A 488 20.90 0.01 2.99
C ALA A 488 20.59 -1.37 3.57
N VAL A 489 21.57 -1.89 4.31
CA VAL A 489 21.43 -3.08 5.15
C VAL A 489 21.59 -2.68 6.61
N TYR A 490 20.74 -3.24 7.46
CA TYR A 490 20.74 -3.09 8.90
C TYR A 490 21.17 -4.40 9.54
N PHE A 491 21.91 -4.31 10.65
CA PHE A 491 22.34 -5.48 11.42
C PHE A 491 22.00 -5.32 12.89
N THR A 492 21.64 -6.43 13.53
CA THR A 492 21.50 -6.52 14.98
C THR A 492 22.80 -6.96 15.64
N GLU A 493 22.89 -6.78 16.95
CA GLU A 493 23.83 -7.56 17.76
C GLU A 493 23.36 -9.03 17.85
N LYS A 494 24.28 -9.93 18.23
CA LYS A 494 23.97 -11.35 18.45
C LYS A 494 22.92 -11.51 19.55
N GLY A 495 21.90 -12.35 19.31
CA GLY A 495 20.85 -12.60 20.31
C GLY A 495 19.92 -11.40 20.56
N SER A 496 19.87 -10.44 19.63
CA SER A 496 18.99 -9.27 19.71
C SER A 496 18.14 -9.12 18.44
N MET A 497 16.91 -8.62 18.62
CA MET A 497 16.07 -8.11 17.53
C MET A 497 16.19 -6.61 17.32
N GLN A 498 17.03 -5.92 18.11
CA GLN A 498 17.29 -4.50 17.92
C GLN A 498 18.43 -4.30 16.91
N PHE A 499 18.15 -3.62 15.81
CA PHE A 499 19.13 -3.18 14.83
C PHE A 499 19.95 -2.03 15.41
N THR A 500 21.26 -2.21 15.47
CA THR A 500 22.22 -1.27 16.04
C THR A 500 23.14 -0.67 14.99
N LYS A 501 23.31 -1.32 13.84
CA LYS A 501 24.21 -0.91 12.78
C LYS A 501 23.50 -0.80 11.43
N ARG A 502 23.95 0.14 10.62
CA ARG A 502 23.47 0.36 9.25
C ARG A 502 24.66 0.59 8.31
N ALA A 503 24.62 -0.03 7.14
CA ALA A 503 25.53 0.26 6.03
C ALA A 503 24.74 0.61 4.77
N VAL A 504 25.19 1.62 4.02
CA VAL A 504 24.59 2.01 2.73
C VAL A 504 25.31 1.23 1.62
N LEU A 505 24.58 0.36 0.92
CA LEU A 505 25.10 -0.45 -0.19
C LEU A 505 25.10 0.33 -1.50
N TYR A 506 24.07 1.15 -1.72
CA TYR A 506 23.93 1.98 -2.90
C TYR A 506 23.52 3.38 -2.50
N ASP A 507 24.12 4.37 -3.14
CA ASP A 507 23.73 5.77 -3.03
C ASP A 507 23.91 6.45 -4.38
N ARG A 508 22.80 6.92 -4.96
CA ARG A 508 22.82 7.61 -6.27
C ARG A 508 23.70 8.86 -6.27
N GLU A 509 23.80 9.56 -5.13
CA GLU A 509 24.58 10.80 -5.03
C GLU A 509 26.09 10.51 -4.92
N ARG A 510 26.47 9.28 -4.57
CA ARG A 510 27.83 8.81 -4.75
C ARG A 510 28.01 8.51 -6.24
N ASP A 511 29.06 9.06 -6.85
CA ASP A 511 29.37 8.75 -8.24
C ASP A 511 29.69 7.27 -8.38
N ASN A 512 28.68 6.48 -8.77
CA ASN A 512 28.81 5.05 -9.01
C ASN A 512 29.42 4.77 -10.39
N GLY A 513 29.68 5.79 -11.22
CA GLY A 513 30.29 5.68 -12.55
C GLY A 513 29.47 4.92 -13.61
N ASP A 514 28.33 4.34 -13.25
CA ASP A 514 27.52 3.44 -14.09
C ASP A 514 26.24 4.06 -14.67
N GLY A 515 25.91 5.30 -14.29
CA GLY A 515 24.71 6.02 -14.74
C GLY A 515 23.39 5.50 -14.17
N SER A 516 23.42 4.64 -13.15
CA SER A 516 22.21 4.16 -12.47
C SER A 516 21.49 5.26 -11.68
N VAL A 517 20.16 5.15 -11.59
CA VAL A 517 19.29 6.11 -10.92
C VAL A 517 18.61 5.55 -9.66
N ALA A 518 18.63 4.22 -9.48
CA ALA A 518 18.09 3.55 -8.31
C ALA A 518 18.63 2.13 -8.16
N CYS A 519 18.61 1.61 -6.94
CA CYS A 519 18.87 0.20 -6.62
C CYS A 519 17.83 -0.29 -5.62
N HIS A 520 17.10 -1.35 -5.95
CA HIS A 520 15.92 -1.76 -5.21
C HIS A 520 15.59 -3.25 -5.38
N TYR A 521 14.54 -3.70 -4.70
CA TYR A 521 14.09 -5.09 -4.74
C TYR A 521 15.19 -6.10 -4.39
N PRO A 522 15.73 -6.01 -3.16
CA PRO A 522 16.77 -6.91 -2.72
C PRO A 522 16.25 -8.34 -2.55
N ALA A 523 17.15 -9.29 -2.74
CA ALA A 523 17.11 -10.63 -2.21
C ALA A 523 18.48 -11.01 -1.67
N ALA A 524 18.54 -11.94 -0.71
CA ALA A 524 19.80 -12.31 -0.10
C ALA A 524 19.88 -13.79 0.26
N ALA A 525 21.10 -14.29 0.35
CA ALA A 525 21.44 -15.58 0.91
C ALA A 525 22.77 -15.46 1.65
N GLU A 526 22.91 -16.14 2.78
CA GLU A 526 24.18 -16.28 3.48
C GLU A 526 24.73 -17.68 3.23
N SER A 527 26.02 -17.78 2.94
CA SER A 527 26.74 -19.05 2.90
C SER A 527 28.24 -18.82 3.09
N GLY A 528 28.89 -19.74 3.78
CA GLY A 528 30.34 -19.74 3.96
C GLY A 528 30.90 -18.47 4.63
N GLY A 529 30.13 -17.84 5.52
CA GLY A 529 30.55 -16.60 6.19
C GLY A 529 30.42 -15.36 5.30
N LYS A 530 29.69 -15.45 4.20
CA LYS A 530 29.42 -14.34 3.28
C LYS A 530 27.93 -14.12 3.13
N LEU A 531 27.52 -12.86 3.20
CA LEU A 531 26.18 -12.43 2.84
C LEU A 531 26.17 -11.93 1.39
N TYR A 532 25.44 -12.63 0.54
CA TYR A 532 25.22 -12.30 -0.86
C TYR A 532 23.90 -11.57 -1.01
N ILE A 533 23.93 -10.33 -1.48
CA ILE A 533 22.74 -9.49 -1.68
C ILE A 533 22.61 -9.17 -3.16
N ILE A 534 21.60 -9.70 -3.82
CA ILE A 534 21.25 -9.32 -5.19
C ILE A 534 20.18 -8.22 -5.16
N ALA A 535 20.28 -7.24 -6.04
CA ALA A 535 19.28 -6.19 -6.17
C ALA A 535 19.08 -5.78 -7.63
N THR A 536 17.90 -5.25 -7.93
CA THR A 536 17.60 -4.64 -9.23
C THR A 536 18.33 -3.30 -9.32
N ARG A 537 19.20 -3.14 -10.32
CA ARG A 537 19.89 -1.89 -10.66
C ARG A 537 19.13 -1.20 -11.78
N GLN A 538 18.67 0.02 -11.57
CA GLN A 538 17.85 0.75 -12.54
C GLN A 538 18.66 1.88 -13.19
N TYR A 539 18.66 1.92 -14.52
CA TYR A 539 19.34 2.97 -15.31
C TYR A 539 18.34 3.97 -15.89
N GLU A 540 17.20 3.47 -16.37
CA GLU A 540 16.07 4.28 -16.83
C GLU A 540 14.76 3.63 -16.36
N ARG A 541 13.61 4.26 -16.61
CA ARG A 541 12.29 3.76 -16.13
C ARG A 541 12.07 2.27 -16.44
N ASN A 542 12.40 1.85 -17.67
CA ASN A 542 12.22 0.49 -18.16
C ASN A 542 13.54 -0.22 -18.49
N ARG A 543 14.69 0.34 -18.09
CA ARG A 543 16.00 -0.29 -18.29
C ARG A 543 16.59 -0.69 -16.96
N ARG A 544 16.57 -1.99 -16.68
CA ARG A 544 16.94 -2.57 -15.39
C ARG A 544 17.85 -3.77 -15.58
N GLY A 545 18.90 -3.83 -14.77
CA GLY A 545 19.81 -4.96 -14.63
C GLY A 545 19.80 -5.49 -13.20
N ALA A 546 20.74 -6.37 -12.90
CA ALA A 546 20.97 -6.93 -11.57
C ALA A 546 22.41 -6.73 -11.13
N VAL A 547 22.57 -6.40 -9.85
CA VAL A 547 23.86 -6.22 -9.17
C VAL A 547 23.91 -7.12 -7.94
N LEU A 548 25.09 -7.68 -7.66
CA LEU A 548 25.38 -8.47 -6.47
C LEU A 548 26.32 -7.68 -5.56
N TYR A 549 25.98 -7.57 -4.28
CA TYR A 549 26.88 -7.15 -3.22
C TYR A 549 27.31 -8.38 -2.42
N VAL A 550 28.59 -8.46 -2.09
CA VAL A 550 29.17 -9.53 -1.27
C VAL A 550 29.79 -8.92 -0.03
N ILE A 551 29.28 -9.32 1.13
CA ILE A 551 29.73 -8.83 2.43
C ILE A 551 30.35 -10.00 3.20
N ASP A 552 31.56 -9.80 3.70
CA ASP A 552 32.15 -10.71 4.67
C ASP A 552 31.48 -10.51 6.04
N VAL A 553 30.88 -11.57 6.59
CA VAL A 553 30.13 -11.51 7.85
C VAL A 553 31.05 -11.10 9.02
N GLU A 554 32.33 -11.46 8.99
CA GLU A 554 33.29 -11.08 10.02
C GLU A 554 33.63 -9.58 9.97
N SER A 555 33.48 -8.94 8.80
CA SER A 555 33.74 -7.51 8.62
C SER A 555 32.65 -6.60 9.21
N ILE A 556 31.51 -7.17 9.62
CA ILE A 556 30.44 -6.46 10.32
C ILE A 556 30.89 -6.29 11.78
N SER A 557 31.89 -5.43 12.01
CA SER A 557 32.51 -5.18 13.33
C SER A 557 31.81 -4.10 14.12
#